data_AF-A0A952RGE3-F1
#
_entry.id   AF-A0A952RGE3-F1
#
_cell.length_a   1.000
_cell.length_b   1.000
_cell.length_c   1.000
_cell.angle_alpha   90.00
_cell.angle_beta   90.00
_cell.angle_gamma   90.00
#
_symmetry.space_group_name_H-M   'P 1'
#
loop_
_entity.id
_entity.type
_entity.pdbx_description
1 polymer ?
#
loop_
_entity_poly.entity_id
_entity_poly.type
_entity_poly.pdbx_seq_one_letter_code
_entity_poly.pdbx_strand_id
1 'polypeptide(L)'
;MRLTSVLLTLGIAFVARPERSVEVGDDALFIGDPAALVALEARGLDFMHVVGEAARAELQRTIEKDIAELTANPPPNDPRRAFRAEWLARGAFELTGVVNRIDRRRFEPAACGEVRLVYRLALTNEGRATTRLPMTVNVRVPQPRDRGERDCKTVAERWLARPDAAALVAALPPPAQIEINYQSTHTPAFRTDMDDSAEYVMRSFVVRNGRLTPDGLFDTPRPDADPAALVRWIASHLEEIDAGTFTLPPELLAERVDTVSPRGLERTQNRPWASLVDAEALRALPLASLAHAKTPELLLRRLDEATCAGCHQTRGVAGFHLLGEDRGTSTFNAIALGPSPHFAKDLRWRRSDLLRAARGEPVEARPFASFPDGKIDSDCGLARGYEAWGCEPGLVCRDVHHGALGLCARAGSTLPGATCEDVSFVPDPRPEGPVVTAKKPDAACPAPTGAQKSGAFCAPNWLGFTGGMCSERCKKVGERRGDAICAALPSAGYEADCFFSNEPIERCLSRHLVTAWVQTCDADHLCRPDYGCARVAGAPKGTGACVPPYFIFQARVDGPRLDR
;
A
#
# COMPACT_ATOMS: atom_id res chain seq x y z
N MET A 1 -11.85 44.99 56.64
CA MET A 1 -10.63 44.26 56.24
C MET A 1 -11.04 43.05 55.41
N ARG A 2 -10.87 43.12 54.09
CA ARG A 2 -10.97 41.98 53.16
C ARG A 2 -9.54 41.66 52.74
N LEU A 3 -9.08 40.43 52.95
CA LEU A 3 -7.85 39.92 52.34
C LEU A 3 -8.24 39.00 51.19
N THR A 4 -7.88 39.45 50.00
CA THR A 4 -7.94 38.74 48.72
C THR A 4 -6.66 37.93 48.59
N SER A 5 -6.76 36.62 48.33
CA SER A 5 -5.62 35.81 47.88
C SER A 5 -5.93 35.25 46.49
N VAL A 6 -5.08 35.65 45.54
CA VAL A 6 -5.10 35.26 44.13
C VAL A 6 -4.50 33.87 44.01
N LEU A 7 -5.24 32.90 43.47
CA LEU A 7 -4.66 31.67 42.94
C LEU A 7 -4.69 31.74 41.41
N LEU A 8 -3.50 31.90 40.82
CA LEU A 8 -3.24 31.69 39.40
C LEU A 8 -3.13 30.18 39.18
N THR A 9 -4.09 29.59 38.46
CA THR A 9 -3.97 28.20 37.98
C THR A 9 -3.54 28.25 36.51
N LEU A 10 -2.26 27.97 36.25
CA LEU A 10 -1.78 27.65 34.90
C LEU A 10 -2.37 26.29 34.49
N GLY A 11 -3.40 26.31 33.65
CA GLY A 11 -3.89 25.13 32.95
C GLY A 11 -3.02 24.85 31.73
N ILE A 12 -2.00 24.00 31.87
CA ILE A 12 -1.41 23.30 30.72
C ILE A 12 -2.36 22.13 30.41
N ALA A 13 -3.28 22.35 29.48
CA ALA A 13 -4.08 21.29 28.90
C ALA A 13 -3.15 20.42 28.04
N PHE A 14 -2.61 19.35 28.61
CA PHE A 14 -2.21 18.18 27.83
C PHE A 14 -3.48 17.65 27.16
N VAL A 15 -3.67 17.99 25.88
CA VAL A 15 -4.65 17.32 25.03
C VAL A 15 -4.09 15.92 24.76
N ALA A 16 -4.32 15.00 25.67
CA ALA A 16 -4.23 13.58 25.39
C ALA A 16 -5.29 13.28 24.32
N ARG A 17 -4.85 12.96 23.10
CA ARG A 17 -5.74 12.50 22.03
C ARG A 17 -6.18 11.07 22.36
N PRO A 18 -7.47 10.79 22.57
CA PRO A 18 -7.96 9.42 22.63
C PRO A 18 -8.04 8.85 21.20
N GLU A 19 -7.61 7.60 21.03
CA GLU A 19 -7.93 6.69 19.91
C GLU A 19 -7.16 6.85 18.58
N ARG A 20 -5.87 6.49 18.63
CA ARG A 20 -4.98 6.14 17.50
C ARG A 20 -4.69 4.62 17.43
N SER A 21 -5.60 3.74 17.86
CA SER A 21 -5.32 2.30 17.95
C SER A 21 -5.39 1.57 16.60
N VAL A 22 -4.24 1.33 15.95
CA VAL A 22 -3.93 0.00 15.39
C VAL A 22 -2.58 -0.38 15.98
N GLU A 23 -2.53 -1.36 16.86
CA GLU A 23 -1.25 -2.03 17.06
C GLU A 23 -1.03 -2.92 15.85
N VAL A 24 -0.10 -2.52 14.98
CA VAL A 24 0.37 -3.34 13.86
C VAL A 24 0.94 -4.70 14.34
N GLY A 25 1.14 -4.90 15.66
CA GLY A 25 1.72 -6.10 16.27
C GLY A 25 0.74 -7.13 16.86
N ASP A 26 -0.45 -7.34 16.30
CA ASP A 26 -1.30 -8.47 16.72
C ASP A 26 -0.77 -9.79 16.15
N ASP A 27 0.10 -10.48 16.89
CA ASP A 27 0.73 -11.74 16.47
C ASP A 27 -0.27 -12.87 16.11
N ALA A 28 -1.53 -12.77 16.55
CA ALA A 28 -2.59 -13.71 16.13
C ALA A 28 -3.03 -13.52 14.67
N LEU A 29 -2.75 -12.35 14.10
CA LEU A 29 -3.14 -11.94 12.74
C LEU A 29 -1.95 -11.69 11.83
N PHE A 30 -0.85 -11.18 12.36
CA PHE A 30 0.30 -10.78 11.58
C PHE A 30 1.60 -10.94 12.36
N ILE A 31 2.55 -11.65 11.76
CA ILE A 31 3.94 -11.71 12.23
C ILE A 31 4.77 -10.95 11.21
N GLY A 32 5.33 -9.82 11.64
CA GLY A 32 6.15 -8.92 10.82
C GLY A 32 7.55 -8.64 11.34
N ASP A 33 7.85 -9.08 12.57
CA ASP A 33 9.17 -8.85 13.19
C ASP A 33 10.28 -9.56 12.39
N PRO A 34 11.34 -8.86 11.95
CA PRO A 34 12.37 -9.45 11.12
C PRO A 34 13.08 -10.65 11.76
N ALA A 35 13.30 -10.66 13.08
CA ALA A 35 13.99 -11.76 13.74
C ALA A 35 13.10 -13.01 13.83
N ALA A 36 11.80 -12.82 14.11
CA ALA A 36 10.82 -13.89 14.06
C ALA A 36 10.73 -14.50 12.64
N LEU A 37 10.66 -13.66 11.61
CA LEU A 37 10.57 -14.12 10.21
C LEU A 37 11.81 -14.92 9.78
N VAL A 38 13.02 -14.49 10.15
CA VAL A 38 14.25 -15.26 9.90
C VAL A 38 14.23 -16.61 10.62
N ALA A 39 13.74 -16.65 11.87
CA ALA A 39 13.61 -17.90 12.60
C ALA A 39 12.59 -18.85 11.96
N LEU A 40 11.51 -18.32 11.37
CA LEU A 40 10.52 -19.10 10.63
C LEU A 40 11.09 -19.66 9.32
N GLU A 41 11.88 -18.87 8.58
CA GLU A 41 12.58 -19.34 7.38
C GLU A 41 13.49 -20.53 7.70
N ALA A 42 14.30 -20.41 8.76
CA ALA A 42 15.19 -21.50 9.20
C ALA A 42 14.45 -22.77 9.62
N ARG A 43 13.12 -22.70 9.81
CA ARG A 43 12.24 -23.79 10.21
C ARG A 43 11.32 -24.27 9.08
N GLY A 44 11.70 -23.99 7.83
CA GLY A 44 11.02 -24.51 6.64
C GLY A 44 9.98 -23.57 6.04
N LEU A 45 9.90 -22.31 6.49
CA LEU A 45 9.10 -21.28 5.81
C LEU A 45 9.93 -20.44 4.83
N ASP A 46 11.14 -20.87 4.47
CA ASP A 46 11.89 -20.23 3.40
C ASP A 46 11.21 -20.47 2.04
N PHE A 47 11.43 -19.54 1.11
CA PHE A 47 10.72 -19.53 -0.17
C PHE A 47 10.93 -20.81 -0.99
N MET A 48 12.15 -21.37 -1.00
CA MET A 48 12.43 -22.57 -1.80
C MET A 48 11.77 -23.81 -1.24
N HIS A 49 11.71 -23.94 0.09
CA HIS A 49 11.01 -25.04 0.75
C HIS A 49 9.50 -24.97 0.51
N VAL A 50 8.91 -23.77 0.58
CA VAL A 50 7.45 -23.56 0.45
C VAL A 50 6.98 -23.64 -1.00
N VAL A 51 7.67 -22.97 -1.92
CA VAL A 51 7.24 -22.85 -3.32
C VAL A 51 7.77 -24.00 -4.18
N GLY A 52 8.99 -24.46 -3.91
CA GLY A 52 9.67 -25.49 -4.71
C GLY A 52 10.30 -24.95 -5.99
N GLU A 53 11.26 -25.73 -6.51
CA GLU A 53 12.09 -25.34 -7.66
C GLU A 53 11.30 -25.21 -8.96
N ALA A 54 10.39 -26.14 -9.24
CA ALA A 54 9.60 -26.14 -10.48
C ALA A 54 8.70 -24.90 -10.58
N ALA A 55 7.96 -24.59 -9.52
CA ALA A 55 7.11 -23.40 -9.45
C ALA A 55 7.94 -22.11 -9.53
N ARG A 56 9.09 -22.03 -8.82
CA ARG A 56 10.00 -20.88 -8.95
C ARG A 56 10.45 -20.67 -10.40
N ALA A 57 10.83 -21.74 -11.10
CA ALA A 57 11.26 -21.65 -12.49
C ALA A 57 10.11 -21.24 -13.43
N GLU A 58 8.87 -21.67 -13.14
CA GLU A 58 7.67 -21.23 -13.88
C GLU A 58 7.34 -19.74 -13.64
N LEU A 59 7.48 -19.25 -12.40
CA LEU A 59 7.36 -17.81 -12.09
C LEU A 59 8.38 -17.00 -12.89
N GLN A 60 9.63 -17.43 -12.89
CA GLN A 60 10.70 -16.73 -13.61
C GLN A 60 10.40 -16.63 -15.11
N ARG A 61 10.05 -17.75 -15.76
CA ARG A 61 9.70 -17.75 -17.19
C ARG A 61 8.49 -16.86 -17.51
N THR A 62 7.51 -16.83 -16.61
CA THR A 62 6.31 -16.00 -16.79
C THR A 62 6.68 -14.51 -16.75
N ILE A 63 7.48 -14.11 -15.77
CA ILE A 63 7.92 -12.71 -15.62
C ILE A 63 8.85 -12.30 -16.77
N GLU A 64 9.76 -13.18 -17.20
CA GLU A 64 10.61 -12.95 -18.39
C GLU A 64 9.76 -12.67 -19.64
N LYS A 65 8.70 -13.47 -19.84
CA LYS A 65 7.75 -13.26 -20.94
C LYS A 65 7.00 -11.94 -20.80
N ASP A 66 6.46 -11.64 -19.63
CA ASP A 66 5.73 -10.39 -19.39
C ASP A 66 6.61 -9.16 -19.64
N ILE A 67 7.85 -9.16 -19.15
CA ILE A 67 8.80 -8.06 -19.38
C ILE A 67 9.16 -7.94 -20.86
N ALA A 68 9.39 -9.07 -21.55
CA ALA A 68 9.64 -9.04 -22.99
C ALA A 68 8.46 -8.43 -23.78
N GLU A 69 7.22 -8.75 -23.39
CA GLU A 69 6.01 -8.16 -23.97
C GLU A 69 5.90 -6.66 -23.67
N LEU A 70 6.06 -6.25 -22.41
CA LEU A 70 5.85 -4.87 -21.96
C LEU A 70 6.93 -3.89 -22.46
N THR A 71 8.13 -4.41 -22.73
CA THR A 71 9.27 -3.62 -23.22
C THR A 71 9.48 -3.75 -24.73
N ALA A 72 8.62 -4.48 -25.42
CA ALA A 72 8.67 -4.60 -26.88
C ALA A 72 8.40 -3.24 -27.53
N ASN A 73 9.23 -2.87 -28.51
CA ASN A 73 9.05 -1.66 -29.34
C ASN A 73 8.83 -0.37 -28.53
N PRO A 74 9.79 0.01 -27.65
CA PRO A 74 9.63 1.23 -26.87
C PRO A 74 9.55 2.46 -27.80
N PRO A 75 8.73 3.46 -27.46
CA PRO A 75 8.74 4.73 -28.18
C PRO A 75 10.15 5.36 -28.14
N PRO A 76 10.51 6.19 -29.14
CA PRO A 76 11.75 6.95 -29.08
C PRO A 76 11.82 7.78 -27.79
N ASN A 77 12.97 7.73 -27.10
CA ASN A 77 13.20 8.43 -25.83
C ASN A 77 12.26 8.00 -24.69
N ASP A 78 11.82 6.74 -24.66
CA ASP A 78 11.01 6.20 -23.56
C ASP A 78 11.72 6.43 -22.19
N PRO A 79 11.11 7.22 -21.29
CA PRO A 79 11.69 7.46 -19.97
C PRO A 79 11.56 6.25 -19.05
N ARG A 80 10.72 5.27 -19.40
CA ARG A 80 10.48 4.08 -18.58
C ARG A 80 11.76 3.31 -18.35
N ARG A 81 11.88 2.78 -17.15
CA ARG A 81 12.96 1.89 -16.71
C ARG A 81 12.32 0.59 -16.31
N ALA A 82 12.70 -0.49 -16.98
CA ALA A 82 12.07 -1.79 -16.80
C ALA A 82 12.70 -2.58 -15.66
N PHE A 83 11.88 -3.45 -15.05
CA PHE A 83 12.34 -4.55 -14.23
C PHE A 83 13.28 -5.46 -15.04
N ARG A 84 14.33 -5.94 -14.39
CA ARG A 84 15.35 -6.80 -14.99
C ARG A 84 15.14 -8.23 -14.50
N ALA A 85 14.69 -9.11 -15.39
CA ALA A 85 14.34 -10.49 -15.02
C ALA A 85 15.53 -11.30 -14.46
N GLU A 86 16.77 -10.94 -14.80
CA GLU A 86 17.99 -11.53 -14.22
C GLU A 86 18.10 -11.40 -12.70
N TRP A 87 17.36 -10.46 -12.08
CA TRP A 87 17.26 -10.36 -10.63
C TRP A 87 16.64 -11.60 -9.98
N LEU A 88 15.80 -12.33 -10.70
CA LEU A 88 15.17 -13.56 -10.21
C LEU A 88 16.16 -14.72 -10.08
N ALA A 89 17.19 -14.71 -10.93
CA ALA A 89 18.27 -15.69 -10.89
C ALA A 89 19.35 -15.34 -9.84
N ARG A 90 19.63 -14.04 -9.64
CA ARG A 90 20.64 -13.55 -8.69
C ARG A 90 20.12 -13.38 -7.27
N GLY A 91 18.84 -13.06 -7.13
CA GLY A 91 18.22 -12.72 -5.86
C GLY A 91 17.65 -13.92 -5.09
N ALA A 92 17.31 -13.64 -3.84
CA ALA A 92 16.58 -14.54 -2.96
C ALA A 92 15.30 -13.87 -2.48
N PHE A 93 14.26 -14.67 -2.24
CA PHE A 93 13.01 -14.19 -1.67
C PHE A 93 13.09 -14.29 -0.15
N GLU A 94 12.99 -13.14 0.53
CA GLU A 94 12.90 -13.06 1.98
C GLU A 94 11.44 -13.05 2.43
N LEU A 95 11.10 -13.81 3.45
CA LEU A 95 9.81 -13.73 4.12
C LEU A 95 9.70 -12.36 4.81
N THR A 96 8.67 -11.61 4.46
CA THR A 96 8.36 -10.27 4.98
C THR A 96 7.09 -10.22 5.81
N GLY A 97 6.30 -11.30 5.81
CA GLY A 97 5.18 -11.45 6.73
C GLY A 97 4.49 -12.80 6.67
N VAL A 98 3.93 -13.19 7.82
CA VAL A 98 2.93 -14.26 7.91
C VAL A 98 1.61 -13.63 8.32
N VAL A 99 0.56 -13.78 7.52
CA VAL A 99 -0.74 -13.15 7.75
C VAL A 99 -1.81 -14.23 7.86
N ASN A 100 -2.46 -14.31 9.02
CA ASN A 100 -3.69 -15.08 9.17
C ASN A 100 -4.82 -14.30 8.49
N ARG A 101 -5.46 -14.90 7.49
CA ARG A 101 -6.56 -14.33 6.70
C ARG A 101 -7.88 -15.06 7.01
N ILE A 102 -8.20 -15.21 8.28
CA ILE A 102 -9.48 -15.79 8.73
C ILE A 102 -10.70 -15.03 8.18
N ASP A 103 -10.55 -13.76 7.82
CA ASP A 103 -11.57 -12.96 7.12
C ASP A 103 -12.03 -13.59 5.80
N ARG A 104 -11.20 -14.45 5.20
CA ARG A 104 -11.49 -15.14 3.93
C ARG A 104 -12.48 -16.29 4.07
N ARG A 105 -12.85 -16.70 5.28
CA ARG A 105 -13.93 -17.67 5.52
C ARG A 105 -15.28 -17.23 4.94
N ARG A 106 -15.45 -15.94 4.62
CA ARG A 106 -16.63 -15.40 3.92
C ARG A 106 -16.77 -15.90 2.48
N PHE A 107 -15.66 -16.20 1.80
CA PHE A 107 -15.64 -16.64 0.40
C PHE A 107 -15.63 -18.16 0.28
N GLU A 108 -15.11 -18.84 1.29
CA GLU A 108 -15.08 -20.31 1.37
C GLU A 108 -15.69 -20.76 2.70
N PRO A 109 -17.04 -20.81 2.82
CA PRO A 109 -17.70 -21.15 4.08
C PRO A 109 -17.27 -22.51 4.63
N ALA A 110 -16.85 -23.46 3.78
CA ALA A 110 -16.37 -24.78 4.20
C ALA A 110 -14.97 -24.77 4.85
N ALA A 111 -14.25 -23.66 4.78
CA ALA A 111 -12.92 -23.46 5.34
C ALA A 111 -12.93 -22.35 6.41
N CYS A 112 -11.80 -22.16 7.07
CA CYS A 112 -11.59 -21.13 8.08
C CYS A 112 -10.63 -20.05 7.61
N GLY A 113 -10.73 -19.72 6.32
CA GLY A 113 -9.85 -18.77 5.65
C GLY A 113 -8.54 -19.42 5.23
N GLU A 114 -7.44 -18.68 5.38
CA GLU A 114 -6.13 -19.05 4.84
C GLU A 114 -5.00 -18.38 5.62
N VAL A 115 -3.79 -18.87 5.42
CA VAL A 115 -2.55 -18.20 5.83
C VAL A 115 -1.84 -17.70 4.60
N ARG A 116 -1.32 -16.48 4.66
CA ARG A 116 -0.54 -15.86 3.61
C ARG A 116 0.91 -15.75 4.06
N LEU A 117 1.81 -16.34 3.29
CA LEU A 117 3.26 -16.15 3.43
C LEU A 117 3.68 -15.14 2.36
N VAL A 118 4.06 -13.94 2.80
CA VAL A 118 4.44 -12.86 1.89
C VAL A 118 5.96 -12.79 1.83
N TYR A 119 6.49 -12.89 0.62
CA TYR A 119 7.90 -12.82 0.34
C TYR A 119 8.22 -11.61 -0.52
N ARG A 120 9.42 -11.06 -0.38
CA ARG A 120 9.92 -9.97 -1.22
C ARG A 120 11.30 -10.31 -1.79
N LEU A 121 11.49 -10.03 -3.07
CA LEU A 121 12.76 -10.29 -3.74
C LEU A 121 13.85 -9.37 -3.16
N ALA A 122 15.00 -9.93 -2.81
CA ALA A 122 16.13 -9.23 -2.24
C ALA A 122 17.42 -9.55 -3.01
N LEU A 123 18.24 -8.53 -3.23
CA LEU A 123 19.57 -8.63 -3.80
C LEU A 123 20.61 -8.36 -2.73
N THR A 124 21.60 -9.24 -2.65
CA THR A 124 22.78 -9.05 -1.81
C THR A 124 24.00 -8.95 -2.71
N ASN A 125 24.60 -7.77 -2.75
CA ASN A 125 25.82 -7.50 -3.49
C ASN A 125 27.02 -7.49 -2.52
N GLU A 126 28.17 -8.01 -2.95
CA GLU A 126 29.36 -8.10 -2.11
C GLU A 126 29.75 -6.71 -1.56
N GLY A 127 30.05 -6.65 -0.26
CA GLY A 127 30.44 -5.41 0.41
C GLY A 127 29.31 -4.39 0.62
N ARG A 128 28.04 -4.76 0.39
CA ARG A 128 26.89 -3.86 0.46
C ARG A 128 25.75 -4.43 1.29
N ALA A 129 24.88 -3.52 1.77
CA ALA A 129 23.65 -3.91 2.43
C ALA A 129 22.69 -4.58 1.42
N THR A 130 21.99 -5.61 1.88
CA THR A 130 20.89 -6.23 1.13
C THR A 130 19.85 -5.17 0.79
N THR A 131 19.41 -5.16 -0.47
CA THR A 131 18.39 -4.24 -0.98
C THR A 131 17.24 -5.06 -1.53
N ARG A 132 16.03 -4.84 -0.99
CA ARG A 132 14.82 -5.44 -1.57
C ARG A 132 14.42 -4.72 -2.85
N LEU A 133 13.74 -5.45 -3.72
CA LEU A 133 13.19 -4.98 -4.97
C LEU A 133 11.67 -4.82 -4.84
N PRO A 134 11.04 -4.02 -5.72
CA PRO A 134 9.58 -3.85 -5.75
C PRO A 134 8.92 -5.07 -6.40
N MET A 135 9.11 -6.26 -5.81
CA MET A 135 8.52 -7.51 -6.22
C MET A 135 8.19 -8.36 -5.00
N THR A 136 6.93 -8.75 -4.89
CA THR A 136 6.42 -9.64 -3.86
C THR A 136 5.80 -10.89 -4.44
N VAL A 137 5.92 -11.99 -3.71
CA VAL A 137 5.20 -13.24 -3.94
C VAL A 137 4.37 -13.53 -2.70
N ASN A 138 3.06 -13.72 -2.87
CA ASN A 138 2.14 -14.06 -1.80
C ASN A 138 1.69 -15.51 -1.98
N VAL A 139 2.06 -16.38 -1.03
CA VAL A 139 1.72 -17.80 -1.06
C VAL A 139 0.52 -18.04 -0.16
N ARG A 140 -0.55 -18.62 -0.74
CA ARG A 140 -1.78 -18.98 -0.04
C ARG A 140 -1.72 -20.41 0.46
N VAL A 141 -1.82 -20.57 1.77
CA VAL A 141 -1.94 -21.87 2.46
C VAL A 141 -3.38 -21.99 2.98
N PRO A 142 -4.20 -22.92 2.47
CA PRO A 142 -5.57 -23.09 2.92
C PRO A 142 -5.66 -23.45 4.41
N GLN A 143 -6.69 -22.97 5.10
CA GLN A 143 -6.96 -23.34 6.48
C GLN A 143 -8.30 -24.09 6.59
N PRO A 144 -8.30 -25.44 6.56
CA PRO A 144 -9.53 -26.21 6.68
C PRO A 144 -10.12 -26.11 8.10
N ARG A 145 -11.40 -26.46 8.21
CA ARG A 145 -12.04 -26.67 9.52
C ARG A 145 -11.44 -27.88 10.23
N ASP A 146 -11.45 -27.82 11.56
CA ASP A 146 -11.13 -28.99 12.35
C ASP A 146 -12.22 -30.08 12.19
N ARG A 147 -11.81 -31.34 12.29
CA ARG A 147 -12.69 -32.48 12.02
C ARG A 147 -13.87 -32.48 12.99
N GLY A 148 -15.08 -32.49 12.45
CA GLY A 148 -16.31 -32.53 13.23
C GLY A 148 -16.85 -31.15 13.63
N GLU A 149 -16.15 -30.07 13.29
CA GLU A 149 -16.62 -28.72 13.55
C GLU A 149 -17.46 -28.15 12.42
N ARG A 150 -18.51 -27.41 12.80
CA ARG A 150 -19.41 -26.70 11.87
C ARG A 150 -19.04 -25.23 11.69
N ASP A 151 -18.15 -24.72 12.51
CA ASP A 151 -17.67 -23.34 12.50
C ASP A 151 -16.13 -23.32 12.52
N CYS A 152 -15.54 -22.19 12.89
CA CYS A 152 -14.10 -21.95 12.90
C CYS A 152 -13.56 -21.65 14.30
N LYS A 153 -14.28 -22.08 15.33
CA LYS A 153 -13.99 -21.73 16.71
C LYS A 153 -12.60 -22.18 17.14
N THR A 154 -12.26 -23.46 17.03
CA THR A 154 -10.95 -23.94 17.49
C THR A 154 -9.81 -23.39 16.65
N VAL A 155 -10.02 -23.22 15.35
CA VAL A 155 -9.04 -22.56 14.46
C VAL A 155 -8.74 -21.14 14.96
N ALA A 156 -9.77 -20.36 15.28
CA ALA A 156 -9.63 -19.01 15.78
C ALA A 156 -9.00 -18.98 17.19
N GLU A 157 -9.42 -19.87 18.09
CA GLU A 157 -8.86 -20.00 19.44
C GLU A 157 -7.36 -20.37 19.39
N ARG A 158 -6.95 -21.24 18.46
CA ARG A 158 -5.52 -21.55 18.25
C ARG A 158 -4.74 -20.30 17.89
N TRP A 159 -5.21 -19.49 16.95
CA TRP A 159 -4.55 -18.23 16.58
C TRP A 159 -4.50 -17.23 17.74
N LEU A 160 -5.60 -17.07 18.48
CA LEU A 160 -5.65 -16.20 19.66
C LEU A 160 -4.70 -16.64 20.76
N ALA A 161 -4.41 -17.95 20.87
CA ALA A 161 -3.41 -18.49 21.77
C ALA A 161 -1.96 -18.24 21.33
N ARG A 162 -1.74 -17.63 20.15
CA ARG A 162 -0.42 -17.27 19.58
C ARG A 162 0.53 -18.48 19.55
N PRO A 163 0.19 -19.52 18.80
CA PRO A 163 0.95 -20.75 18.78
C PRO A 163 2.23 -20.52 17.96
N ASP A 164 3.13 -21.49 18.01
CA ASP A 164 4.28 -21.51 17.13
C ASP A 164 3.84 -21.54 15.65
N ALA A 165 4.06 -20.43 14.94
CA ALA A 165 3.58 -20.26 13.58
C ALA A 165 4.19 -21.26 12.58
N ALA A 166 5.45 -21.66 12.75
CA ALA A 166 6.06 -22.66 11.87
C ALA A 166 5.39 -24.02 12.04
N ALA A 167 5.15 -24.43 13.29
CA ALA A 167 4.45 -25.68 13.59
C ALA A 167 2.99 -25.63 13.10
N LEU A 168 2.32 -24.48 13.25
CA LEU A 168 0.96 -24.29 12.77
C LEU A 168 0.88 -24.42 11.25
N VAL A 169 1.73 -23.70 10.51
CA VAL A 169 1.75 -23.72 9.04
C VAL A 169 2.16 -25.10 8.51
N ALA A 170 3.12 -25.78 9.15
CA ALA A 170 3.52 -27.13 8.77
C ALA A 170 2.40 -28.18 8.93
N ALA A 171 1.40 -27.92 9.79
CA ALA A 171 0.24 -28.78 9.97
C ALA A 171 -0.91 -28.50 8.98
N LEU A 172 -0.80 -27.44 8.17
CA LEU A 172 -1.80 -27.09 7.16
C LEU A 172 -1.57 -27.86 5.84
N PRO A 173 -2.60 -27.93 4.97
CA PRO A 173 -2.42 -28.41 3.60
C PRO A 173 -1.30 -27.65 2.87
N PRO A 174 -0.72 -28.25 1.81
CA PRO A 174 0.28 -27.56 1.00
C PRO A 174 -0.30 -26.29 0.35
N PRO A 175 0.56 -25.35 -0.08
CA PRO A 175 0.13 -24.16 -0.80
C PRO A 175 -0.80 -24.48 -1.96
N ALA A 176 -1.89 -23.72 -2.07
CA ALA A 176 -2.90 -23.92 -3.11
C ALA A 176 -2.84 -22.86 -4.22
N GLN A 177 -2.30 -21.68 -3.91
CA GLN A 177 -2.23 -20.56 -4.84
C GLN A 177 -1.00 -19.70 -4.57
N ILE A 178 -0.45 -19.11 -5.64
CA ILE A 178 0.60 -18.11 -5.61
C ILE A 178 0.13 -16.87 -6.35
N GLU A 179 0.23 -15.72 -5.72
CA GLU A 179 0.00 -14.42 -6.33
C GLU A 179 1.34 -13.68 -6.44
N ILE A 180 1.57 -13.02 -7.57
CA ILE A 180 2.73 -12.16 -7.76
C ILE A 180 2.29 -10.71 -7.96
N ASN A 181 3.13 -9.81 -7.47
CA ASN A 181 3.05 -8.38 -7.75
C ASN A 181 4.47 -7.88 -7.93
N TYR A 182 4.79 -7.33 -9.10
CA TYR A 182 6.06 -6.68 -9.33
C TYR A 182 5.87 -5.39 -10.13
N GLN A 183 6.65 -4.39 -9.78
CA GLN A 183 6.78 -3.20 -10.58
C GLN A 183 7.46 -3.59 -11.90
N SER A 184 6.77 -3.46 -13.02
CA SER A 184 7.27 -3.77 -14.35
C SER A 184 8.10 -2.63 -14.91
N THR A 185 7.64 -1.39 -14.71
CA THR A 185 8.36 -0.19 -15.13
C THR A 185 8.27 0.94 -14.11
N HIS A 186 9.26 1.83 -14.11
CA HIS A 186 9.25 3.10 -13.40
C HIS A 186 9.61 4.25 -14.34
N THR A 187 8.88 5.35 -14.23
CA THR A 187 9.12 6.61 -14.94
C THR A 187 9.41 7.69 -13.91
N PRO A 188 10.65 8.19 -13.81
CA PRO A 188 10.98 9.23 -12.85
C PRO A 188 10.38 10.58 -13.25
N ALA A 189 9.99 11.40 -12.28
CA ALA A 189 9.64 12.79 -12.51
C ALA A 189 10.90 13.66 -12.73
N PHE A 190 11.03 14.27 -13.91
CA PHE A 190 12.12 15.20 -14.22
C PHE A 190 11.62 16.57 -14.74
N ARG A 191 10.30 16.76 -14.82
CA ARG A 191 9.62 17.99 -15.23
C ARG A 191 8.51 18.34 -14.26
N THR A 192 8.13 19.62 -14.24
CA THR A 192 7.07 20.13 -13.36
C THR A 192 5.67 19.64 -13.71
N ASP A 193 5.45 19.15 -14.93
CA ASP A 193 4.18 18.61 -15.41
C ASP A 193 4.08 17.07 -15.31
N MET A 194 5.03 16.45 -14.59
CA MET A 194 5.10 15.01 -14.39
C MET A 194 4.94 14.64 -12.90
N ASP A 195 4.52 13.40 -12.67
CA ASP A 195 4.66 12.70 -11.40
C ASP A 195 5.63 11.54 -11.59
N ASP A 196 6.27 11.08 -10.52
CA ASP A 196 6.87 9.74 -10.56
C ASP A 196 5.74 8.75 -10.82
N SER A 197 5.96 7.77 -11.69
CA SER A 197 4.95 6.78 -12.02
C SER A 197 5.57 5.40 -12.08
N ALA A 198 4.87 4.41 -11.54
CA ALA A 198 5.26 3.01 -11.62
C ALA A 198 4.11 2.17 -12.17
N GLU A 199 4.42 1.28 -13.08
CA GLU A 199 3.49 0.25 -13.55
C GLU A 199 3.81 -1.07 -12.85
N TYR A 200 2.78 -1.83 -12.52
CA TYR A 200 2.88 -3.10 -11.83
C TYR A 200 2.08 -4.15 -12.55
N VAL A 201 2.62 -5.35 -12.61
CA VAL A 201 1.93 -6.53 -13.12
C VAL A 201 1.54 -7.39 -11.93
N MET A 202 0.28 -7.82 -11.92
CA MET A 202 -0.22 -8.81 -10.98
C MET A 202 -0.77 -10.03 -11.71
N ARG A 203 -0.51 -11.21 -11.15
CA ARG A 203 -1.02 -12.50 -11.63
C ARG A 203 -1.32 -13.42 -10.46
N SER A 204 -2.24 -14.35 -10.66
CA SER A 204 -2.52 -15.46 -9.74
C SER A 204 -2.27 -16.79 -10.43
N PHE A 205 -1.86 -17.79 -9.66
CA PHE A 205 -1.62 -19.14 -10.14
C PHE A 205 -2.15 -20.17 -9.14
N VAL A 206 -2.85 -21.19 -9.62
CA VAL A 206 -3.13 -22.38 -8.82
C VAL A 206 -1.87 -23.26 -8.80
N VAL A 207 -1.54 -23.78 -7.62
CA VAL A 207 -0.46 -24.76 -7.44
C VAL A 207 -1.03 -26.18 -7.53
N ARG A 208 -0.59 -26.97 -8.50
CA ARG A 208 -0.94 -28.40 -8.63
C ARG A 208 0.29 -29.23 -8.90
N ASN A 209 0.58 -30.20 -8.03
CA ASN A 209 1.73 -31.09 -8.17
C ASN A 209 3.06 -30.34 -8.38
N GLY A 210 3.26 -29.22 -7.67
CA GLY A 210 4.44 -28.36 -7.78
C GLY A 210 4.52 -27.51 -9.05
N ARG A 211 3.45 -27.47 -9.85
CA ARG A 211 3.33 -26.66 -11.07
C ARG A 211 2.32 -25.53 -10.89
N LEU A 212 2.53 -24.44 -11.62
CA LEU A 212 1.72 -23.25 -11.67
C LEU A 212 0.88 -23.25 -12.94
N THR A 213 -0.42 -23.08 -12.75
CA THR A 213 -1.36 -22.81 -13.85
C THR A 213 -1.97 -21.44 -13.61
N PRO A 214 -2.06 -20.57 -14.64
CA PRO A 214 -2.74 -19.28 -14.50
C PRO A 214 -4.12 -19.43 -13.86
N ASP A 215 -4.47 -18.47 -13.01
CA ASP A 215 -5.74 -18.42 -12.30
C ASP A 215 -6.31 -17.00 -12.37
N GLY A 216 -7.62 -16.89 -12.16
CA GLY A 216 -8.30 -15.61 -12.11
C GLY A 216 -7.85 -14.76 -10.93
N LEU A 217 -7.56 -13.48 -11.19
CA LEU A 217 -7.34 -12.49 -10.15
C LEU A 217 -8.64 -12.19 -9.41
N PHE A 218 -8.60 -12.15 -8.09
CA PHE A 218 -9.77 -12.02 -7.24
C PHE A 218 -10.69 -10.87 -7.69
N ASP A 219 -11.93 -11.20 -8.05
CA ASP A 219 -13.00 -10.30 -8.51
C ASP A 219 -12.64 -9.27 -9.58
N THR A 220 -11.59 -9.55 -10.36
CA THR A 220 -11.06 -8.64 -11.38
C THR A 220 -11.60 -9.05 -12.75
N PRO A 221 -12.50 -8.27 -13.38
CA PRO A 221 -13.06 -8.62 -14.68
C PRO A 221 -11.99 -8.56 -15.76
N ARG A 222 -12.06 -9.49 -16.72
CA ARG A 222 -11.24 -9.45 -17.94
C ARG A 222 -11.57 -8.20 -18.78
N PRO A 223 -10.58 -7.56 -19.40
CA PRO A 223 -10.75 -6.27 -20.09
C PRO A 223 -11.67 -6.34 -21.33
N ASP A 224 -11.96 -7.53 -21.84
CA ASP A 224 -12.83 -7.81 -22.98
C ASP A 224 -14.16 -8.48 -22.57
N ALA A 225 -14.51 -8.44 -21.28
CA ALA A 225 -15.82 -8.89 -20.81
C ALA A 225 -16.96 -8.04 -21.41
N ASP A 226 -18.08 -8.67 -21.76
CA ASP A 226 -19.29 -7.96 -22.23
C ASP A 226 -19.85 -7.05 -21.12
N PRO A 227 -19.86 -5.71 -21.30
CA PRO A 227 -20.41 -4.79 -20.32
C PRO A 227 -21.87 -5.10 -19.96
N ALA A 228 -22.67 -5.56 -20.91
CA ALA A 228 -24.07 -5.91 -20.64
C ALA A 228 -24.19 -7.16 -19.76
N ALA A 229 -23.28 -8.12 -19.91
CA ALA A 229 -23.19 -9.28 -19.02
C ALA A 229 -22.79 -8.87 -17.60
N LEU A 230 -21.81 -7.96 -17.46
CA LEU A 230 -21.40 -7.43 -16.17
C LEU A 230 -22.54 -6.67 -15.48
N VAL A 231 -23.29 -5.82 -16.19
CA VAL A 231 -24.46 -5.12 -15.63
C VAL A 231 -25.54 -6.10 -15.16
N ARG A 232 -25.85 -7.14 -15.95
CA ARG A 232 -26.79 -8.19 -15.54
C ARG A 232 -26.31 -8.92 -14.28
N TRP A 233 -25.02 -9.24 -14.22
CA TRP A 233 -24.42 -9.89 -13.07
C TRP A 233 -24.46 -8.99 -11.82
N ILE A 234 -24.15 -7.70 -11.94
CA ILE A 234 -24.26 -6.73 -10.84
C ILE A 234 -25.69 -6.68 -10.30
N ALA A 235 -26.67 -6.58 -11.21
CA ALA A 235 -28.08 -6.50 -10.84
C ALA A 235 -28.56 -7.73 -10.05
N SER A 236 -28.00 -8.92 -10.30
CA SER A 236 -28.40 -10.15 -9.60
C SER A 236 -27.62 -10.43 -8.31
N HIS A 237 -26.58 -9.66 -7.99
CA HIS A 237 -25.71 -9.89 -6.81
C HIS A 237 -25.57 -8.65 -5.91
N LEU A 238 -26.51 -7.70 -5.95
CA LEU A 238 -26.40 -6.42 -5.22
C LEU A 238 -26.14 -6.59 -3.71
N GLU A 239 -26.80 -7.54 -3.06
CA GLU A 239 -26.62 -7.79 -1.62
C GLU A 239 -25.23 -8.37 -1.31
N GLU A 240 -24.72 -9.27 -2.15
CA GLU A 240 -23.38 -9.86 -1.99
C GLU A 240 -22.28 -8.85 -2.28
N ILE A 241 -22.49 -7.99 -3.28
CA ILE A 241 -21.62 -6.86 -3.58
C ILE A 241 -21.58 -5.93 -2.38
N ASP A 242 -22.74 -5.51 -1.89
CA ASP A 242 -22.85 -4.62 -0.73
C ASP A 242 -22.29 -5.24 0.56
N ALA A 243 -22.44 -6.54 0.77
CA ALA A 243 -21.83 -7.25 1.92
C ALA A 243 -20.31 -7.49 1.76
N GLY A 244 -19.79 -7.39 0.53
CA GLY A 244 -18.39 -7.68 0.22
C GLY A 244 -18.08 -9.18 0.31
N THR A 245 -18.99 -10.01 -0.16
CA THR A 245 -18.91 -11.49 -0.11
C THR A 245 -19.06 -12.16 -1.48
N PHE A 246 -19.28 -11.37 -2.53
CA PHE A 246 -19.41 -11.88 -3.89
C PHE A 246 -18.11 -12.55 -4.38
N THR A 247 -18.26 -13.39 -5.40
CA THR A 247 -17.15 -13.93 -6.18
C THR A 247 -17.53 -13.96 -7.65
N LEU A 248 -16.72 -13.35 -8.52
CA LEU A 248 -16.98 -13.36 -9.95
C LEU A 248 -16.73 -14.77 -10.54
N PRO A 249 -17.55 -15.24 -11.50
CA PRO A 249 -17.31 -16.49 -12.19
C PRO A 249 -15.93 -16.56 -12.86
N PRO A 250 -15.22 -17.70 -12.79
CA PRO A 250 -13.85 -17.83 -13.33
C PRO A 250 -13.69 -17.39 -14.80
N GLU A 251 -14.71 -17.63 -15.64
CA GLU A 251 -14.71 -17.26 -17.06
C GLU A 251 -14.69 -15.74 -17.32
N LEU A 252 -15.05 -14.93 -16.32
CA LEU A 252 -15.02 -13.48 -16.36
C LEU A 252 -13.75 -12.89 -15.74
N LEU A 253 -12.91 -13.70 -15.09
CA LEU A 253 -11.73 -13.21 -14.37
C LEU A 253 -10.55 -12.96 -15.31
N ALA A 254 -9.81 -11.88 -15.05
CA ALA A 254 -8.53 -11.60 -15.67
C ALA A 254 -7.42 -12.48 -15.07
N GLU A 255 -6.55 -13.07 -15.89
CA GLU A 255 -5.35 -13.79 -15.40
C GLU A 255 -4.15 -12.87 -15.15
N ARG A 256 -4.19 -11.65 -15.70
CA ARG A 256 -3.19 -10.60 -15.54
C ARG A 256 -3.86 -9.24 -15.48
N VAL A 257 -3.38 -8.37 -14.61
CA VAL A 257 -3.75 -6.96 -14.61
C VAL A 257 -2.52 -6.10 -14.47
N ASP A 258 -2.55 -4.96 -15.15
CA ASP A 258 -1.52 -3.94 -15.09
C ASP A 258 -2.09 -2.75 -14.32
N THR A 259 -1.39 -2.28 -13.28
CA THR A 259 -1.82 -1.15 -12.44
C THR A 259 -0.76 -0.07 -12.38
N VAL A 260 -1.16 1.14 -11.99
CA VAL A 260 -0.27 2.30 -11.97
C VAL A 260 -0.32 3.03 -10.63
N SER A 261 0.84 3.39 -10.08
CA SER A 261 0.96 4.29 -8.93
C SER A 261 1.75 5.54 -9.30
N PRO A 262 1.66 6.65 -8.56
CA PRO A 262 0.79 6.91 -7.41
C PRO A 262 -0.66 7.18 -7.84
N ARG A 263 -1.48 7.66 -6.89
CA ARG A 263 -2.87 8.12 -7.11
C ARG A 263 -3.90 7.04 -7.37
N GLY A 264 -3.72 5.86 -6.80
CA GLY A 264 -4.85 5.07 -6.36
C GLY A 264 -5.92 4.77 -7.43
N LEU A 265 -7.16 4.75 -6.99
CA LEU A 265 -8.34 4.60 -7.84
C LEU A 265 -8.72 5.87 -8.62
N GLU A 266 -7.94 6.95 -8.54
CA GLU A 266 -8.13 8.11 -9.43
C GLU A 266 -7.67 7.78 -10.85
N ARG A 267 -6.79 6.80 -10.99
CA ARG A 267 -6.30 6.29 -12.28
C ARG A 267 -7.27 5.25 -12.81
N THR A 268 -7.78 5.45 -14.03
CA THR A 268 -8.72 4.51 -14.67
C THR A 268 -8.13 3.11 -14.83
N GLN A 269 -6.81 2.97 -15.01
CA GLN A 269 -6.13 1.66 -15.06
C GLN A 269 -6.33 0.83 -13.80
N ASN A 270 -6.58 1.47 -12.65
CA ASN A 270 -6.78 0.80 -11.38
C ASN A 270 -8.26 0.52 -11.09
N ARG A 271 -9.16 0.87 -12.02
CA ARG A 271 -10.62 0.74 -11.92
C ARG A 271 -11.17 -0.23 -12.99
N PRO A 272 -10.88 -1.54 -12.89
CA PRO A 272 -11.27 -2.51 -13.91
C PRO A 272 -12.78 -2.65 -14.10
N TRP A 273 -13.61 -2.33 -13.10
CA TRP A 273 -15.06 -2.32 -13.26
C TRP A 273 -15.55 -1.03 -13.89
N ALA A 274 -15.12 0.13 -13.37
CA ALA A 274 -15.55 1.42 -13.92
C ALA A 274 -14.96 1.73 -15.30
N SER A 275 -13.96 0.98 -15.78
CA SER A 275 -13.49 1.05 -17.16
C SER A 275 -14.41 0.32 -18.15
N LEU A 276 -15.25 -0.59 -17.67
CA LEU A 276 -16.16 -1.41 -18.48
C LEU A 276 -17.64 -1.02 -18.30
N VAL A 277 -18.03 -0.58 -17.11
CA VAL A 277 -19.42 -0.27 -16.75
C VAL A 277 -19.56 1.19 -16.35
N ASP A 278 -20.43 1.91 -17.04
CA ASP A 278 -20.79 3.29 -16.71
C ASP A 278 -21.82 3.34 -15.56
N ALA A 279 -21.64 4.29 -14.64
CA ALA A 279 -22.56 4.51 -13.51
C ALA A 279 -24.01 4.78 -13.96
N GLU A 280 -24.21 5.41 -15.12
CA GLU A 280 -25.53 5.65 -15.70
C GLU A 280 -26.31 4.34 -15.93
N ALA A 281 -25.63 3.28 -16.37
CA ALA A 281 -26.24 1.97 -16.62
C ALA A 281 -26.79 1.32 -15.33
N LEU A 282 -26.35 1.78 -14.16
CA LEU A 282 -26.71 1.24 -12.85
C LEU A 282 -27.79 2.07 -12.13
N ARG A 283 -28.21 3.21 -12.69
CA ARG A 283 -29.15 4.14 -12.02
C ARG A 283 -30.54 3.56 -11.74
N ALA A 284 -30.98 2.61 -12.54
CA ALA A 284 -32.27 1.96 -12.37
C ALA A 284 -32.27 0.88 -11.27
N LEU A 285 -31.10 0.55 -10.71
CA LEU A 285 -30.98 -0.49 -9.69
C LEU A 285 -31.49 -0.01 -8.32
N PRO A 286 -32.05 -0.90 -7.49
CA PRO A 286 -32.60 -0.55 -6.18
C PRO A 286 -31.48 -0.37 -5.12
N LEU A 287 -30.64 0.64 -5.28
CA LEU A 287 -29.44 0.83 -4.45
C LEU A 287 -29.72 1.44 -3.07
N ALA A 288 -30.83 2.15 -2.91
CA ALA A 288 -31.15 2.89 -1.69
C ALA A 288 -31.29 1.99 -0.44
N SER A 289 -31.62 0.70 -0.62
CA SER A 289 -31.76 -0.28 0.46
C SER A 289 -30.43 -0.91 0.89
N LEU A 290 -29.36 -0.71 0.13
CA LEU A 290 -28.04 -1.25 0.45
C LEU A 290 -27.43 -0.53 1.66
N ALA A 291 -26.59 -1.21 2.43
CA ALA A 291 -25.95 -0.66 3.61
C ALA A 291 -24.83 0.33 3.24
N HIS A 292 -24.03 0.01 2.22
CA HIS A 292 -22.82 0.73 1.85
C HIS A 292 -22.92 1.37 0.45
N ALA A 293 -23.23 0.58 -0.58
CA ALA A 293 -23.21 0.97 -1.99
C ALA A 293 -24.51 1.67 -2.45
N LYS A 294 -24.89 2.75 -1.77
CA LYS A 294 -26.20 3.41 -1.95
C LYS A 294 -26.38 4.22 -3.24
N THR A 295 -25.31 4.40 -4.01
CA THR A 295 -25.28 5.15 -5.26
C THR A 295 -24.56 4.33 -6.33
N PRO A 296 -24.83 4.54 -7.62
CA PRO A 296 -24.09 3.89 -8.70
C PRO A 296 -22.58 4.08 -8.58
N GLU A 297 -22.14 5.27 -8.19
CA GLU A 297 -20.74 5.62 -8.01
C GLU A 297 -20.11 4.84 -6.86
N LEU A 298 -20.80 4.73 -5.71
CA LEU A 298 -20.34 3.91 -4.59
C LEU A 298 -20.37 2.41 -4.90
N LEU A 299 -21.30 1.94 -5.73
CA LEU A 299 -21.35 0.55 -6.17
C LEU A 299 -20.15 0.19 -7.06
N LEU A 300 -19.84 1.02 -8.06
CA LEU A 300 -18.64 0.84 -8.88
C LEU A 300 -17.36 0.96 -8.05
N ARG A 301 -17.29 1.94 -7.14
CA ARG A 301 -16.16 2.07 -6.22
C ARG A 301 -15.94 0.81 -5.39
N ARG A 302 -17.03 0.21 -4.91
CA ARG A 302 -16.98 -1.02 -4.13
C ARG A 302 -16.46 -2.21 -4.94
N LEU A 303 -16.92 -2.33 -6.18
CA LEU A 303 -16.46 -3.37 -7.12
C LEU A 303 -14.97 -3.18 -7.46
N ASP A 304 -14.54 -1.96 -7.78
CA ASP A 304 -13.14 -1.65 -8.06
C ASP A 304 -12.24 -1.95 -6.85
N GLU A 305 -12.64 -1.49 -5.66
CA GLU A 305 -11.92 -1.74 -4.41
C GLU A 305 -11.82 -3.23 -4.04
N ALA A 306 -12.73 -4.08 -4.52
CA ALA A 306 -12.69 -5.53 -4.26
C ALA A 306 -11.66 -6.27 -5.13
N THR A 307 -11.19 -5.65 -6.21
CA THR A 307 -10.26 -6.27 -7.16
C THR A 307 -8.82 -6.23 -6.65
N CYS A 308 -7.96 -7.13 -7.16
CA CYS A 308 -6.51 -7.02 -6.93
C CYS A 308 -5.98 -5.65 -7.34
N ALA A 309 -6.45 -5.10 -8.47
CA ALA A 309 -6.04 -3.80 -8.98
C ALA A 309 -6.39 -2.63 -8.04
N GLY A 310 -7.62 -2.61 -7.55
CA GLY A 310 -8.09 -1.54 -6.68
C GLY A 310 -7.52 -1.66 -5.27
N CYS A 311 -7.52 -2.86 -4.69
CA CYS A 311 -6.88 -3.09 -3.39
C CYS A 311 -5.41 -2.66 -3.41
N HIS A 312 -4.62 -3.11 -4.41
CA HIS A 312 -3.19 -2.78 -4.57
C HIS A 312 -2.90 -1.28 -4.44
N GLN A 313 -3.81 -0.44 -4.94
CA GLN A 313 -3.63 1.01 -5.03
C GLN A 313 -4.43 1.80 -3.99
N THR A 314 -5.37 1.18 -3.28
CA THR A 314 -6.16 1.82 -2.22
C THR A 314 -5.33 1.93 -0.95
N ARG A 315 -4.76 3.11 -0.69
CA ARG A 315 -3.94 3.41 0.50
C ARG A 315 -2.75 2.43 0.71
N GLY A 316 -2.25 1.86 -0.38
CA GLY A 316 -0.98 1.13 -0.43
C GLY A 316 0.21 2.06 -0.62
N VAL A 317 1.41 1.60 -0.26
CA VAL A 317 2.65 2.37 -0.45
C VAL A 317 3.35 1.87 -1.70
N ALA A 318 3.36 2.66 -2.77
CA ALA A 318 3.89 2.26 -4.09
C ALA A 318 3.36 0.89 -4.54
N GLY A 319 2.05 0.66 -4.42
CA GLY A 319 1.42 -0.61 -4.76
C GLY A 319 1.48 -1.70 -3.67
N PHE A 320 2.23 -1.50 -2.59
CA PHE A 320 2.41 -2.56 -1.59
C PHE A 320 1.51 -2.35 -0.36
N HIS A 321 0.82 -3.42 0.05
CA HIS A 321 0.17 -3.51 1.36
C HIS A 321 1.17 -3.79 2.47
N LEU A 322 2.20 -4.56 2.15
CA LEU A 322 3.24 -4.98 3.08
C LEU A 322 4.59 -4.89 2.39
N LEU A 323 5.39 -3.89 2.76
CA LEU A 323 6.77 -3.74 2.29
C LEU A 323 7.75 -4.66 3.06
N GLY A 324 7.40 -4.98 4.32
CA GLY A 324 8.26 -5.69 5.27
C GLY A 324 9.32 -4.78 5.89
N GLU A 325 9.54 -4.91 7.19
CA GLU A 325 10.65 -4.24 7.86
C GLU A 325 12.00 -4.84 7.43
N ASP A 326 13.03 -4.02 7.27
CA ASP A 326 14.34 -4.50 6.87
C ASP A 326 15.05 -5.24 8.00
N ARG A 327 15.88 -6.22 7.62
CA ARG A 327 16.73 -6.95 8.57
C ARG A 327 17.88 -6.05 9.04
N GLY A 328 18.43 -6.38 10.21
CA GLY A 328 19.61 -5.69 10.75
C GLY A 328 19.36 -4.21 11.09
N THR A 329 20.44 -3.42 11.11
CA THR A 329 20.45 -2.05 11.63
C THR A 329 20.76 -0.97 10.58
N SER A 330 20.79 -1.34 9.29
CA SER A 330 20.98 -0.34 8.23
C SER A 330 19.90 0.73 8.32
N THR A 331 20.32 1.97 8.10
CA THR A 331 19.43 3.15 8.05
C THR A 331 19.32 3.71 6.64
N PHE A 332 20.29 3.39 5.77
CA PHE A 332 20.20 3.75 4.36
C PHE A 332 19.19 2.84 3.68
N ASN A 333 18.24 3.46 2.95
CA ASN A 333 17.25 2.76 2.13
C ASN A 333 16.60 1.59 2.88
N ALA A 334 16.18 1.81 4.12
CA ALA A 334 15.65 0.75 4.97
C ALA A 334 14.28 1.15 5.53
N ILE A 335 13.36 0.20 5.55
CA ILE A 335 12.00 0.32 6.06
C ILE A 335 12.00 0.16 7.58
N ALA A 336 11.41 1.14 8.26
CA ALA A 336 11.21 1.12 9.71
C ALA A 336 9.89 0.44 10.10
N LEU A 337 8.85 0.56 9.28
CA LEU A 337 7.56 -0.08 9.47
C LEU A 337 7.06 -0.62 8.12
N GLY A 338 6.86 -1.94 8.06
CA GLY A 338 6.51 -2.65 6.82
C GLY A 338 5.07 -2.45 6.34
N PRO A 339 4.07 -2.47 7.24
CA PRO A 339 2.67 -2.32 6.86
C PRO A 339 2.26 -0.96 6.29
N SER A 340 1.44 -0.97 5.24
CA SER A 340 0.80 0.23 4.71
C SER A 340 -0.38 0.67 5.60
N PRO A 341 -0.85 1.92 5.45
CA PRO A 341 -2.09 2.37 6.09
C PRO A 341 -3.29 1.47 5.78
N HIS A 342 -3.42 0.99 4.53
CA HIS A 342 -4.46 0.04 4.16
C HIS A 342 -4.38 -1.26 4.96
N PHE A 343 -3.21 -1.91 4.99
CA PHE A 343 -3.02 -3.18 5.68
C PHE A 343 -3.31 -3.07 7.18
N ALA A 344 -2.87 -1.98 7.81
CA ALA A 344 -3.13 -1.73 9.22
C ALA A 344 -4.64 -1.53 9.51
N LYS A 345 -5.37 -0.81 8.65
CA LYS A 345 -6.83 -0.70 8.79
C LYS A 345 -7.51 -2.06 8.61
N ASP A 346 -7.06 -2.86 7.64
CA ASP A 346 -7.56 -4.21 7.39
C ASP A 346 -7.31 -5.16 8.59
N LEU A 347 -6.16 -5.06 9.27
CA LEU A 347 -5.87 -5.84 10.47
C LEU A 347 -6.90 -5.59 11.58
N ARG A 348 -7.32 -4.35 11.80
CA ARG A 348 -8.36 -4.05 12.79
C ARG A 348 -9.66 -4.76 12.49
N TRP A 349 -10.09 -4.70 11.23
CA TRP A 349 -11.31 -5.36 10.81
C TRP A 349 -11.19 -6.88 10.96
N ARG A 350 -10.06 -7.43 10.54
CA ARG A 350 -9.76 -8.85 10.66
C ARG A 350 -9.75 -9.35 12.10
N ARG A 351 -9.37 -8.51 13.06
CA ARG A 351 -9.46 -8.84 14.50
C ARG A 351 -10.90 -9.02 14.94
N SER A 352 -11.84 -8.23 14.43
CA SER A 352 -13.27 -8.47 14.66
C SER A 352 -13.66 -9.85 14.14
N ASP A 353 -13.34 -10.16 12.88
CA ASP A 353 -13.66 -11.46 12.26
C ASP A 353 -13.02 -12.65 13.02
N LEU A 354 -11.79 -12.51 13.52
CA LEU A 354 -11.12 -13.52 14.35
C LEU A 354 -11.86 -13.76 15.68
N LEU A 355 -12.22 -12.69 16.39
CA LEU A 355 -12.94 -12.79 17.66
C LEU A 355 -14.34 -13.37 17.48
N ARG A 356 -15.02 -13.03 16.37
CA ARG A 356 -16.32 -13.63 16.01
C ARG A 356 -16.18 -15.11 15.69
N ALA A 357 -15.16 -15.49 14.93
CA ALA A 357 -14.88 -16.90 14.64
C ALA A 357 -14.64 -17.69 15.94
N ALA A 358 -13.90 -17.14 16.90
CA ALA A 358 -13.67 -17.77 18.21
C ALA A 358 -14.95 -17.92 19.07
N ARG A 359 -16.02 -17.20 18.73
CA ARG A 359 -17.35 -17.37 19.35
C ARG A 359 -18.30 -18.24 18.52
N GLY A 360 -17.85 -18.79 17.39
CA GLY A 360 -18.69 -19.53 16.45
C GLY A 360 -19.69 -18.65 15.69
N GLU A 361 -19.44 -17.35 15.63
CA GLU A 361 -20.35 -16.38 15.01
C GLU A 361 -20.11 -16.18 13.51
N PRO A 362 -21.13 -15.61 12.82
CA PRO A 362 -21.09 -14.84 11.58
C PRO A 362 -19.75 -14.35 11.06
N VAL A 363 -19.56 -14.21 9.75
CA VAL A 363 -18.76 -13.08 9.24
C VAL A 363 -19.63 -11.82 9.20
N GLU A 364 -19.02 -10.65 9.36
CA GLU A 364 -19.72 -9.36 9.22
C GLU A 364 -19.53 -8.77 7.82
N ALA A 365 -20.50 -7.98 7.35
CA ALA A 365 -20.37 -7.25 6.09
C ALA A 365 -19.11 -6.36 6.13
N ARG A 366 -18.31 -6.39 5.07
CA ARG A 366 -17.04 -5.66 5.04
C ARG A 366 -17.29 -4.18 4.71
N PRO A 367 -16.65 -3.22 5.40
CA PRO A 367 -16.66 -1.83 4.94
C PRO A 367 -15.92 -1.68 3.59
N PHE A 368 -15.93 -0.47 3.03
CA PHE A 368 -15.04 -0.13 1.90
C PHE A 368 -13.57 -0.32 2.27
N ALA A 369 -12.75 -0.75 1.31
CA ALA A 369 -11.31 -0.96 1.45
C ALA A 369 -10.55 0.35 1.73
N SER A 370 -11.10 1.50 1.28
CA SER A 370 -10.58 2.84 1.60
C SER A 370 -10.79 3.26 3.07
N PHE A 371 -11.74 2.62 3.77
CA PHE A 371 -12.20 2.98 5.12
C PHE A 371 -12.45 4.49 5.27
N PRO A 372 -13.51 5.03 4.63
CA PRO A 372 -13.87 6.46 4.67
C PRO A 372 -14.51 6.81 6.02
N ASP A 373 -13.70 6.78 7.08
CA ASP A 373 -14.10 7.02 8.47
C ASP A 373 -14.07 8.50 8.88
N GLY A 374 -13.81 9.41 7.93
CA GLY A 374 -13.77 10.86 8.14
C GLY A 374 -12.56 11.38 8.92
N LYS A 375 -11.69 10.49 9.41
CA LYS A 375 -10.45 10.85 10.13
C LYS A 375 -9.43 11.47 9.18
N ILE A 376 -8.38 12.07 9.76
CA ILE A 376 -7.24 12.57 8.99
C ILE A 376 -6.72 11.52 8.00
N ASP A 377 -6.46 11.94 6.77
CA ASP A 377 -5.99 11.13 5.65
C ASP A 377 -6.97 10.03 5.19
N SER A 378 -8.25 10.12 5.53
CA SER A 378 -9.30 9.28 4.95
C SER A 378 -9.98 9.94 3.76
N ASP A 379 -10.44 9.11 2.82
CA ASP A 379 -11.17 9.55 1.63
C ASP A 379 -12.45 10.28 2.03
N CYS A 380 -12.79 11.34 1.29
CA CYS A 380 -14.02 12.11 1.45
C CYS A 380 -14.60 12.51 0.10
N GLY A 381 -15.91 12.71 0.02
CA GLY A 381 -16.62 12.99 -1.23
C GLY A 381 -16.45 14.44 -1.70
N LEU A 382 -16.06 14.62 -2.96
CA LEU A 382 -16.05 15.91 -3.66
C LEU A 382 -17.04 15.97 -4.83
N ALA A 383 -17.44 14.80 -5.35
CA ALA A 383 -18.36 14.67 -6.46
C ALA A 383 -19.69 14.03 -6.04
N ARG A 384 -20.66 14.10 -6.97
CA ARG A 384 -21.96 13.45 -6.85
C ARG A 384 -21.79 11.95 -6.56
N GLY A 385 -22.64 11.43 -5.69
CA GLY A 385 -22.69 10.02 -5.33
C GLY A 385 -21.84 9.64 -4.12
N TYR A 386 -20.95 10.52 -3.66
CA TYR A 386 -20.05 10.31 -2.51
C TYR A 386 -20.39 11.20 -1.30
N GLU A 387 -21.57 11.83 -1.27
CA GLU A 387 -21.94 12.82 -0.26
C GLU A 387 -21.94 12.26 1.17
N ALA A 388 -22.09 10.94 1.32
CA ALA A 388 -22.02 10.27 2.62
C ALA A 388 -20.60 10.23 3.23
N TRP A 389 -19.55 10.46 2.44
CA TRP A 389 -18.16 10.39 2.89
C TRP A 389 -17.69 11.78 3.34
N GLY A 390 -18.00 12.13 4.59
CA GLY A 390 -17.62 13.40 5.20
C GLY A 390 -16.35 13.31 6.06
N CYS A 391 -15.80 14.47 6.41
CA CYS A 391 -14.69 14.57 7.36
C CYS A 391 -15.18 14.90 8.78
N GLU A 392 -14.43 14.45 9.78
CA GLU A 392 -14.67 14.80 11.18
C GLU A 392 -14.59 16.32 11.43
N PRO A 393 -15.26 16.84 12.47
CA PRO A 393 -15.22 18.27 12.80
C PRO A 393 -13.79 18.82 12.92
N GLY A 394 -13.53 19.97 12.27
CA GLY A 394 -12.22 20.61 12.24
C GLY A 394 -11.30 20.13 11.11
N LEU A 395 -11.74 19.16 10.30
CA LEU A 395 -11.10 18.78 9.05
C LEU A 395 -11.89 19.31 7.84
N VAL A 396 -11.22 19.41 6.70
CA VAL A 396 -11.80 19.76 5.41
C VAL A 396 -11.54 18.64 4.42
N CYS A 397 -12.47 18.43 3.49
CA CYS A 397 -12.23 17.55 2.36
C CYS A 397 -11.37 18.28 1.33
N ARG A 398 -10.07 17.95 1.27
CA ARG A 398 -9.11 18.62 0.39
C ARG A 398 -9.03 17.92 -0.97
N ASP A 399 -9.12 18.72 -2.02
CA ASP A 399 -9.03 18.26 -3.41
C ASP A 399 -7.56 18.06 -3.86
N VAL A 400 -6.97 16.94 -3.44
CA VAL A 400 -5.56 16.63 -3.69
C VAL A 400 -5.29 15.93 -5.03
N HIS A 401 -6.36 15.57 -5.75
CA HIS A 401 -6.30 14.81 -6.99
C HIS A 401 -7.14 15.41 -8.13
N HIS A 402 -8.00 16.38 -7.84
CA HIS A 402 -9.02 16.88 -8.77
C HIS A 402 -9.92 15.78 -9.30
N GLY A 403 -10.33 14.91 -8.38
CA GLY A 403 -11.09 13.69 -8.63
C GLY A 403 -12.47 13.69 -7.98
N ALA A 404 -13.09 12.51 -7.93
CA ALA A 404 -14.38 12.34 -7.26
C ALA A 404 -14.25 12.40 -5.73
N LEU A 405 -13.04 12.11 -5.23
CA LEU A 405 -12.70 12.05 -3.83
C LEU A 405 -11.56 13.01 -3.50
N GLY A 406 -11.59 13.53 -2.28
CA GLY A 406 -10.51 14.24 -1.63
C GLY A 406 -9.96 13.46 -0.44
N LEU A 407 -9.08 14.12 0.32
CA LEU A 407 -8.58 13.60 1.60
C LEU A 407 -9.00 14.52 2.74
N CYS A 408 -9.45 13.94 3.85
CA CYS A 408 -9.69 14.68 5.07
C CYS A 408 -8.39 15.24 5.63
N ALA A 409 -8.24 16.55 5.61
CA ALA A 409 -7.03 17.25 5.98
C ALA A 409 -7.32 18.42 6.93
N ARG A 410 -6.29 18.90 7.62
CA ARG A 410 -6.37 20.17 8.36
C ARG A 410 -6.29 21.33 7.38
N ALA A 411 -7.22 22.27 7.46
CA ALA A 411 -7.14 23.49 6.67
C ALA A 411 -5.92 24.33 7.06
N GLY A 412 -5.11 24.76 6.08
CA GLY A 412 -3.99 25.70 6.31
C GLY A 412 -2.92 25.20 7.28
N SER A 413 -2.60 23.90 7.22
CA SER A 413 -1.63 23.29 8.13
C SER A 413 -0.18 23.71 7.83
N THR A 414 0.60 24.00 8.88
CA THR A 414 2.06 24.18 8.80
C THR A 414 2.82 22.96 9.34
N LEU A 415 2.12 21.88 9.66
CA LEU A 415 2.71 20.71 10.29
C LEU A 415 3.56 19.92 9.29
N PRO A 416 4.76 19.45 9.69
CA PRO A 416 5.55 18.52 8.89
C PRO A 416 4.73 17.33 8.39
N GLY A 417 4.80 17.05 7.09
CA GLY A 417 4.06 15.95 6.45
C GLY A 417 2.65 16.32 5.94
N ALA A 418 2.11 17.48 6.31
CA ALA A 418 0.78 17.88 5.87
C ALA A 418 0.74 18.21 4.37
N THR A 419 -0.36 17.90 3.71
CA THR A 419 -0.60 18.26 2.31
C THR A 419 -0.66 19.78 2.14
N CYS A 420 -0.01 20.31 1.10
CA CYS A 420 0.08 21.76 0.85
C CYS A 420 -0.23 22.20 -0.59
N GLU A 421 -0.44 21.25 -1.51
CA GLU A 421 -0.86 21.52 -2.89
C GLU A 421 -2.13 20.75 -3.24
N ASP A 422 -2.95 21.37 -4.08
CA ASP A 422 -4.04 20.70 -4.79
C ASP A 422 -3.54 20.38 -6.20
N VAL A 423 -3.67 19.13 -6.62
CA VAL A 423 -3.06 18.64 -7.86
C VAL A 423 -4.13 18.04 -8.75
N SER A 424 -4.10 18.36 -10.04
CA SER A 424 -4.96 17.78 -11.06
C SER A 424 -4.15 16.92 -12.03
N PHE A 425 -4.75 15.84 -12.52
CA PHE A 425 -4.15 14.98 -13.55
C PHE A 425 -5.05 14.95 -14.79
N VAL A 426 -4.42 15.01 -15.96
CA VAL A 426 -5.09 14.83 -17.25
C VAL A 426 -4.47 13.59 -17.91
N PRO A 427 -5.25 12.53 -18.20
CA PRO A 427 -4.77 11.40 -18.98
C PRO A 427 -4.15 11.87 -20.31
N ASP A 428 -2.99 11.33 -20.66
CA ASP A 428 -2.25 11.70 -21.86
C ASP A 428 -1.57 10.44 -22.44
N PRO A 429 -1.57 10.22 -23.77
CA PRO A 429 -0.94 9.06 -24.39
C PRO A 429 0.60 9.14 -24.48
N ARG A 430 1.24 10.23 -24.04
CA ARG A 430 2.70 10.39 -24.07
C ARG A 430 3.43 9.32 -23.22
N PRO A 431 4.69 8.97 -23.58
CA PRO A 431 5.47 7.97 -22.83
C PRO A 431 5.72 8.31 -21.36
N GLU A 432 5.72 9.59 -21.02
CA GLU A 432 5.91 10.07 -19.64
C GLU A 432 4.66 9.91 -18.76
N GLY A 433 3.51 9.55 -19.35
CA GLY A 433 2.25 9.39 -18.64
C GLY A 433 1.42 10.68 -18.54
N PRO A 434 0.48 10.76 -17.57
CA PRO A 434 -0.49 11.86 -17.50
C PRO A 434 0.19 13.22 -17.26
N VAL A 435 -0.45 14.27 -17.76
CA VAL A 435 -0.03 15.65 -17.46
C VAL A 435 -0.54 16.02 -16.07
N VAL A 436 0.37 16.43 -15.20
CA VAL A 436 0.07 16.85 -13.82
C VAL A 436 0.19 18.35 -13.68
N THR A 437 -0.77 18.98 -13.00
CA THR A 437 -0.74 20.41 -12.69
C THR A 437 -1.02 20.62 -11.22
N ALA A 438 -0.19 21.42 -10.55
CA ALA A 438 -0.40 21.81 -9.16
C ALA A 438 -0.90 23.25 -9.08
N LYS A 439 -1.91 23.50 -8.24
CA LYS A 439 -2.29 24.85 -7.84
C LYS A 439 -1.20 25.46 -6.96
N LYS A 440 -1.26 26.78 -6.76
CA LYS A 440 -0.38 27.48 -5.83
C LYS A 440 -0.48 26.84 -4.43
N PRO A 441 0.65 26.60 -3.73
CA PRO A 441 0.62 26.09 -2.37
C PRO A 441 -0.18 26.96 -1.40
N ASP A 442 -0.64 26.33 -0.32
CA ASP A 442 -1.33 26.99 0.78
C ASP A 442 -0.54 28.21 1.31
N ALA A 443 -1.25 29.29 1.64
CA ALA A 443 -0.61 30.49 2.18
C ALA A 443 0.14 30.23 3.50
N ALA A 444 -0.33 29.28 4.31
CA ALA A 444 0.32 28.87 5.55
C ALA A 444 1.60 28.06 5.32
N CYS A 445 1.72 27.41 4.15
CA CYS A 445 2.88 26.62 3.77
C CYS A 445 3.30 26.97 2.33
N PRO A 446 3.94 28.13 2.12
CA PRO A 446 4.19 28.65 0.79
C PRO A 446 5.31 27.88 0.07
N ALA A 447 5.42 28.07 -1.25
CA ALA A 447 6.55 27.58 -2.02
C ALA A 447 7.89 28.10 -1.43
N PRO A 448 8.97 27.30 -1.46
CA PRO A 448 10.25 27.72 -0.93
C PRO A 448 10.82 28.89 -1.72
N THR A 449 11.42 29.86 -1.02
CA THR A 449 12.22 30.91 -1.67
C THR A 449 13.71 30.53 -1.64
N GLY A 450 14.49 30.93 -2.64
CA GLY A 450 15.92 30.59 -2.73
C GLY A 450 16.77 31.07 -1.53
N ALA A 451 16.28 32.06 -0.77
CA ALA A 451 16.94 32.56 0.44
C ALA A 451 16.39 31.96 1.74
N GLN A 452 15.40 31.06 1.68
CA GLN A 452 14.69 30.58 2.86
C GLN A 452 15.56 29.68 3.73
N LYS A 453 15.93 30.18 4.90
CA LYS A 453 16.71 29.44 5.93
C LYS A 453 15.86 28.89 7.07
N SER A 454 14.64 29.41 7.26
CA SER A 454 13.71 29.06 8.33
C SER A 454 12.26 29.27 7.90
N GLY A 455 11.31 28.78 8.70
CA GLY A 455 9.88 28.85 8.42
C GLY A 455 9.38 27.70 7.54
N ALA A 456 8.06 27.55 7.50
CA ALA A 456 7.41 26.50 6.73
C ALA A 456 7.59 26.71 5.22
N PHE A 457 7.74 25.62 4.48
CA PHE A 457 7.72 25.60 3.02
C PHE A 457 7.03 24.34 2.52
N CYS A 458 6.38 24.44 1.36
CA CYS A 458 5.80 23.31 0.66
C CYS A 458 6.84 22.67 -0.28
N ALA A 459 7.24 21.44 0.00
CA ALA A 459 7.95 20.62 -0.97
C ALA A 459 6.94 20.19 -2.05
N PRO A 460 7.12 20.60 -3.32
CA PRO A 460 6.08 20.48 -4.34
C PRO A 460 5.95 19.07 -4.93
N ASN A 461 4.79 18.80 -5.52
CA ASN A 461 4.44 17.51 -6.13
C ASN A 461 5.48 16.97 -7.09
N TRP A 462 5.93 17.81 -8.03
CA TRP A 462 6.83 17.38 -9.11
C TRP A 462 8.21 16.92 -8.63
N LEU A 463 8.54 17.10 -7.34
CA LEU A 463 9.72 16.53 -6.69
C LEU A 463 9.44 15.15 -6.02
N GLY A 464 8.35 14.49 -6.39
CA GLY A 464 7.94 13.20 -5.85
C GLY A 464 7.09 13.29 -4.57
N PHE A 465 6.77 14.50 -4.07
CA PHE A 465 5.93 14.68 -2.89
C PHE A 465 4.45 14.78 -3.29
N THR A 466 3.77 13.66 -3.55
CA THR A 466 2.36 13.65 -4.01
C THR A 466 1.47 14.63 -3.21
N GLY A 467 0.76 15.57 -3.86
CA GLY A 467 -0.06 16.60 -3.17
C GLY A 467 0.73 17.65 -2.36
N GLY A 468 2.04 17.68 -2.51
CA GLY A 468 2.95 18.47 -1.72
C GLY A 468 3.13 17.97 -0.28
N MET A 469 4.22 18.40 0.34
CA MET A 469 4.52 18.16 1.74
C MET A 469 4.97 19.44 2.43
N CYS A 470 4.19 19.88 3.41
CA CYS A 470 4.60 20.97 4.26
C CYS A 470 5.75 20.54 5.17
N SER A 471 6.77 21.38 5.26
CA SER A 471 8.01 21.06 5.98
C SER A 471 8.71 22.32 6.48
N GLU A 472 9.77 22.14 7.25
CA GLU A 472 10.65 23.19 7.75
C GLU A 472 12.10 22.65 7.73
N ARG A 473 13.10 23.50 7.47
CA ARG A 473 14.51 23.07 7.50
C ARG A 473 14.91 22.65 8.92
N CYS A 474 15.73 21.60 9.03
CA CYS A 474 16.26 21.11 10.29
C CYS A 474 17.77 20.85 10.19
N LYS A 475 18.46 20.75 11.33
CA LYS A 475 19.93 20.64 11.36
C LYS A 475 20.45 19.27 11.76
N LYS A 476 19.74 18.57 12.65
CA LYS A 476 20.23 17.32 13.25
C LYS A 476 19.33 16.16 12.88
N VAL A 477 19.77 15.35 11.91
CA VAL A 477 19.06 14.13 11.51
C VAL A 477 18.81 13.24 12.73
N GLY A 478 17.61 12.67 12.82
CA GLY A 478 17.16 11.83 13.93
C GLY A 478 16.59 12.61 15.14
N GLU A 479 16.75 13.94 15.18
CA GLU A 479 16.13 14.77 16.20
C GLU A 479 14.59 14.76 16.06
N ARG A 480 13.87 14.64 17.19
CA ARG A 480 12.41 14.59 17.23
C ARG A 480 11.81 15.86 17.86
N ARG A 481 10.71 16.35 17.30
CA ARG A 481 9.88 17.45 17.81
C ARG A 481 8.40 17.05 17.72
N GLY A 482 7.83 16.53 18.82
CA GLY A 482 6.44 16.04 18.83
C GLY A 482 6.24 14.90 17.83
N ASP A 483 5.30 15.08 16.88
CA ASP A 483 5.00 14.13 15.79
C ASP A 483 5.90 14.35 14.55
N ALA A 484 7.05 15.03 14.69
CA ALA A 484 7.99 15.29 13.60
C ALA A 484 9.42 14.83 13.92
N ILE A 485 10.16 14.43 12.89
CA ILE A 485 11.58 14.04 12.94
C ILE A 485 12.37 14.71 11.82
N CYS A 486 13.60 15.10 12.11
CA CYS A 486 14.51 15.63 11.11
C CYS A 486 15.06 14.47 10.27
N ALA A 487 14.74 14.45 8.98
CA ALA A 487 15.18 13.43 8.04
C ALA A 487 16.04 14.04 6.93
N ALA A 488 16.94 13.24 6.37
CA ALA A 488 17.66 13.57 5.14
C ALA A 488 16.87 13.02 3.95
N LEU A 489 16.51 13.91 3.03
CA LEU A 489 15.71 13.59 1.84
C LEU A 489 16.51 13.90 0.58
N PRO A 490 16.41 13.09 -0.48
CA PRO A 490 16.98 13.41 -1.78
C PRO A 490 16.50 14.79 -2.29
N SER A 491 17.41 15.56 -2.89
CA SER A 491 17.14 16.83 -3.55
C SER A 491 16.99 16.67 -5.06
N ALA A 492 16.24 17.58 -5.70
CA ALA A 492 16.04 17.59 -7.15
C ALA A 492 17.33 17.32 -7.95
N GLY A 493 17.25 16.42 -8.94
CA GLY A 493 18.34 16.11 -9.87
C GLY A 493 19.26 14.97 -9.45
N TYR A 494 19.07 14.38 -8.26
CA TYR A 494 19.87 13.24 -7.84
C TYR A 494 19.71 12.03 -8.76
N GLU A 495 18.53 11.81 -9.37
CA GLU A 495 18.32 10.70 -10.31
C GLU A 495 19.20 10.86 -11.55
N ALA A 496 19.33 12.10 -12.05
CA ALA A 496 20.10 12.42 -13.24
C ALA A 496 21.62 12.31 -13.03
N ASP A 497 22.10 12.46 -11.78
CA ASP A 497 23.51 12.28 -11.43
C ASP A 497 23.79 10.85 -10.94
N CYS A 498 23.11 10.44 -9.86
CA CYS A 498 23.44 9.22 -9.13
C CYS A 498 23.09 7.94 -9.88
N PHE A 499 22.03 7.89 -10.69
CA PHE A 499 21.65 6.63 -11.35
C PHE A 499 22.54 6.26 -12.54
N PHE A 500 23.29 7.23 -13.04
CA PHE A 500 24.27 7.03 -14.11
C PHE A 500 25.71 6.94 -13.59
N SER A 501 25.91 7.19 -12.29
CA SER A 501 27.20 7.06 -11.63
C SER A 501 27.57 5.59 -11.42
N ASN A 502 28.87 5.30 -11.52
CA ASN A 502 29.45 4.00 -11.13
C ASN A 502 29.88 3.97 -9.66
N GLU A 503 29.56 5.00 -8.88
CA GLU A 503 29.79 4.99 -7.43
C GLU A 503 28.59 4.38 -6.67
N PRO A 504 28.79 3.86 -5.45
CA PRO A 504 27.68 3.44 -4.60
C PRO A 504 26.69 4.58 -4.34
N ILE A 505 25.39 4.28 -4.42
CA ILE A 505 24.31 5.29 -4.31
C ILE A 505 24.41 6.10 -3.01
N GLU A 506 24.84 5.48 -1.91
CA GLU A 506 24.96 6.09 -0.59
C GLU A 506 25.97 7.23 -0.62
N ARG A 507 27.06 7.02 -1.38
CA ARG A 507 28.12 8.02 -1.57
C ARG A 507 27.65 9.14 -2.48
N CYS A 508 26.96 8.82 -3.58
CA CYS A 508 26.43 9.85 -4.47
C CYS A 508 25.40 10.72 -3.75
N LEU A 509 24.40 10.09 -3.12
CA LEU A 509 23.33 10.77 -2.42
C LEU A 509 23.83 11.67 -1.29
N SER A 510 24.96 11.34 -0.64
CA SER A 510 25.53 12.23 0.39
C SER A 510 25.75 13.69 -0.08
N ARG A 511 25.83 13.92 -1.40
CA ARG A 511 25.95 15.25 -2.04
C ARG A 511 24.62 15.85 -2.50
N HIS A 512 23.55 15.06 -2.49
CA HIS A 512 22.19 15.39 -2.95
C HIS A 512 21.15 15.22 -1.84
N LEU A 513 21.54 15.42 -0.59
CA LEU A 513 20.62 15.36 0.54
C LEU A 513 20.32 16.74 1.08
N VAL A 514 19.05 16.96 1.38
CA VAL A 514 18.55 18.10 2.15
C VAL A 514 17.90 17.62 3.42
N THR A 515 18.10 18.35 4.52
CA THR A 515 17.49 18.03 5.80
C THR A 515 16.21 18.83 6.02
N ALA A 516 15.14 18.14 6.37
CA ALA A 516 13.86 18.77 6.64
C ALA A 516 13.07 18.01 7.71
N TRP A 517 12.22 18.72 8.43
CA TRP A 517 11.24 18.12 9.33
C TRP A 517 10.18 17.39 8.53
N VAL A 518 9.98 16.10 8.82
CA VAL A 518 8.91 15.27 8.27
C VAL A 518 8.11 14.65 9.39
N GLN A 519 6.93 14.11 9.08
CA GLN A 519 6.12 13.39 10.06
C GLN A 519 6.86 12.13 10.54
N THR A 520 6.79 11.83 11.84
CA THR A 520 7.24 10.55 12.38
C THR A 520 6.30 9.42 12.02
N CYS A 521 6.83 8.21 11.89
CA CYS A 521 6.03 6.99 11.86
C CYS A 521 6.49 5.95 12.87
N ASP A 522 5.54 5.16 13.35
CA ASP A 522 5.73 3.99 14.20
C ASP A 522 4.47 3.11 14.12
N ALA A 523 4.42 2.05 14.93
CA ALA A 523 3.30 1.11 14.92
C ALA A 523 1.92 1.76 15.18
N ASP A 524 1.88 2.89 15.89
CA ASP A 524 0.63 3.61 16.24
C ASP A 524 0.42 4.87 15.36
N HIS A 525 1.47 5.33 14.69
CA HIS A 525 1.49 6.52 13.86
C HIS A 525 1.89 6.17 12.43
N LEU A 526 0.90 5.84 11.61
CA LEU A 526 1.14 5.54 10.20
C LEU A 526 1.35 6.82 9.39
N CYS A 527 2.08 6.69 8.29
CA CYS A 527 2.22 7.76 7.31
C CYS A 527 0.92 8.01 6.54
N ARG A 528 0.87 9.15 5.85
CA ARG A 528 -0.14 9.43 4.84
C ARG A 528 -0.18 8.28 3.80
N PRO A 529 -1.35 7.94 3.22
CA PRO A 529 -1.50 6.81 2.29
C PRO A 529 -0.47 6.69 1.17
N ASP A 530 0.09 7.81 0.73
CA ASP A 530 1.06 7.97 -0.34
C ASP A 530 2.51 8.06 0.16
N TYR A 531 2.81 7.69 1.42
CA TYR A 531 4.15 7.79 2.04
C TYR A 531 4.55 6.47 2.69
N GLY A 532 5.84 6.16 2.67
CA GLY A 532 6.43 5.00 3.35
C GLY A 532 7.18 5.40 4.63
N CYS A 533 7.32 4.45 5.55
CA CYS A 533 8.03 4.65 6.80
C CYS A 533 9.50 4.19 6.69
N ALA A 534 10.42 5.14 6.53
CA ALA A 534 11.85 4.87 6.40
C ALA A 534 12.59 5.00 7.74
N ARG A 535 13.66 4.23 7.92
CA ARG A 535 14.58 4.37 9.05
C ARG A 535 15.36 5.67 8.94
N VAL A 536 15.69 6.24 10.09
CA VAL A 536 16.48 7.47 10.18
C VAL A 536 17.65 7.24 11.13
N ALA A 537 18.84 7.63 10.70
CA ALA A 537 20.04 7.56 11.53
C ALA A 537 19.86 8.39 12.81
N GLY A 538 20.15 7.78 13.96
CA GLY A 538 20.04 8.44 15.26
C GLY A 538 18.59 8.63 15.76
N ALA A 539 17.59 8.10 15.06
CA ALA A 539 16.21 8.11 15.55
C ALA A 539 16.04 7.21 16.79
N PRO A 540 15.06 7.53 17.66
CA PRO A 540 14.62 6.62 18.71
C PRO A 540 14.24 5.24 18.13
N LYS A 541 14.48 4.17 18.90
CA LYS A 541 14.12 2.81 18.49
C LYS A 541 12.62 2.73 18.18
N GLY A 542 12.27 2.14 17.04
CA GLY A 542 10.88 1.98 16.60
C GLY A 542 10.27 3.23 15.95
N THR A 543 11.03 4.32 15.81
CA THR A 543 10.57 5.54 15.12
C THR A 543 11.25 5.68 13.76
N GLY A 544 10.44 5.88 12.73
CA GLY A 544 10.87 6.23 11.38
C GLY A 544 10.42 7.62 10.94
N ALA A 545 10.72 7.94 9.69
CA ALA A 545 10.27 9.12 8.97
C ALA A 545 9.30 8.74 7.86
N CYS A 546 8.20 9.48 7.74
CA CYS A 546 7.35 9.43 6.57
C CYS A 546 8.05 10.14 5.41
N VAL A 547 8.37 9.38 4.37
CA VAL A 547 9.01 9.86 3.15
C VAL A 547 8.21 9.45 1.92
N PRO A 548 8.31 10.19 0.80
CA PRO A 548 7.73 9.75 -0.45
C PRO A 548 8.15 8.33 -0.83
N PRO A 549 7.29 7.53 -1.49
CA PRO A 549 7.54 6.12 -1.71
C PRO A 549 8.78 5.89 -2.57
N TYR A 550 9.02 6.74 -3.57
CA TYR A 550 10.17 6.60 -4.48
C TYR A 550 11.49 7.17 -3.93
N PHE A 551 11.47 7.73 -2.71
CA PHE A 551 12.69 7.99 -1.93
C PHE A 551 13.16 6.76 -1.16
N ILE A 552 12.31 5.73 -1.10
CA ILE A 552 12.70 4.37 -0.71
C ILE A 552 13.13 3.66 -1.99
N PHE A 553 14.43 3.55 -2.22
CA PHE A 553 14.99 2.87 -3.40
C PHE A 553 14.58 1.40 -3.52
N GLN A 554 14.14 0.76 -2.44
CA GLN A 554 13.55 -0.58 -2.53
C GLN A 554 12.19 -0.61 -3.25
N ALA A 555 11.48 0.52 -3.36
CA ALA A 555 10.16 0.63 -3.96
C ALA A 555 10.19 1.00 -5.47
N ARG A 556 11.38 0.97 -6.07
CA ARG A 556 11.59 1.35 -7.47
C ARG A 556 12.53 0.39 -8.19
N VAL A 557 12.28 0.12 -9.48
CA VAL A 557 13.12 -0.78 -10.31
C VAL A 557 14.34 -0.06 -10.88
N ASP A 558 14.25 1.26 -11.03
CA ASP A 558 15.40 2.07 -11.38
C ASP A 558 16.31 2.34 -10.17
N GLY A 559 17.48 2.89 -10.45
CA GLY A 559 18.59 3.01 -9.52
C GLY A 559 19.91 2.59 -10.18
N PRO A 560 21.05 2.82 -9.52
CA PRO A 560 22.35 2.46 -10.06
C PRO A 560 22.44 0.97 -10.37
N ARG A 561 23.08 0.62 -11.50
CA ARG A 561 23.25 -0.79 -11.90
C ARG A 561 23.98 -1.62 -10.84
N LEU A 562 24.86 -1.00 -10.06
CA LEU A 562 25.61 -1.64 -8.97
C LEU A 562 24.75 -1.96 -7.75
N ASP A 563 23.59 -1.30 -7.60
CA ASP A 563 22.58 -1.56 -6.56
C ASP A 563 21.65 -2.70 -6.96
N ARG A 564 21.77 -3.16 -8.21
CA ARG A 564 20.88 -4.09 -8.89
C ARG A 564 21.68 -5.22 -9.54
#